data_AF-A0A9P9J3P7-F1
#
_entry.id   AF-A0A9P9J3P7-F1
#
_cell.length_a   1.000
_cell.length_b   1.000
_cell.length_c   1.000
_cell.angle_alpha   90.00
_cell.angle_beta   90.00
_cell.angle_gamma   90.00
#
_symmetry.space_group_name_H-M   'P 1'
#
loop_
_entity.id
_entity.type
_entity.pdbx_description
1 polymer ?
#
loop_
_entity_poly.entity_id
_entity_poly.type
_entity_poly.pdbx_seq_one_letter_code
_entity_poly.pdbx_strand_id
1 'polypeptide(L)'
;MSSSHLSLGAASDDRKARLAKLKNLKRKQPTDEIVAPESERSASPPVEPDVSRLHVSGRNYDHETRGPKLGFEAPPTLGLENQTLEEQAAELEAQVKQKAAEEAQDDKGIDLFKLQPKKPNWDLKRELDKKMEILNVRTDNAIARLVRDRITGAQNAAAKPKAVEGGQGDGEAVGMDGVALVEGLRVREKEDEEEERREREEDAALDA
;
A
#
# COMPACT_ATOMS: atom_id res chain seq x y z
N MET A 1 -67.04 49.13 -12.64
CA MET A 1 -65.91 49.00 -11.69
C MET A 1 -66.32 48.70 -10.24
N SER A 2 -67.61 48.51 -9.90
CA SER A 2 -68.06 48.34 -8.49
C SER A 2 -68.06 46.88 -7.98
N SER A 3 -68.10 45.89 -8.87
CA SER A 3 -68.20 44.45 -8.51
C SER A 3 -66.94 43.87 -7.87
N SER A 4 -65.75 44.36 -8.23
CA SER A 4 -64.48 43.85 -7.70
C SER A 4 -64.27 44.19 -6.22
N HIS A 5 -64.78 45.34 -5.76
CA HIS A 5 -64.68 45.76 -4.35
C HIS A 5 -65.55 44.90 -3.42
N LEU A 6 -66.69 44.41 -3.93
CA LEU A 6 -67.57 43.49 -3.18
C LEU A 6 -66.93 42.11 -2.97
N SER A 7 -66.23 41.60 -3.99
CA SER A 7 -65.47 40.33 -3.91
C SER A 7 -64.31 40.40 -2.92
N LEU A 8 -63.56 41.51 -2.92
CA LEU A 8 -62.48 41.74 -1.97
C LEU A 8 -63.00 41.90 -0.53
N GLY A 9 -64.14 42.56 -0.35
CA GLY A 9 -64.82 42.68 0.94
C GLY A 9 -65.18 41.31 1.53
N ALA A 10 -65.84 40.46 0.75
CA ALA A 10 -66.22 39.10 1.15
C ALA A 10 -65.00 38.25 1.55
N ALA A 11 -63.92 38.30 0.77
CA ALA A 11 -62.67 37.59 1.09
C ALA A 11 -62.02 38.08 2.39
N SER A 12 -62.14 39.37 2.69
CA SER A 12 -61.60 39.96 3.92
C SER A 12 -62.37 39.50 5.16
N ASP A 13 -63.69 39.38 5.05
CA ASP A 13 -64.55 38.96 6.16
C ASP A 13 -64.41 37.45 6.44
N ASP A 14 -64.24 36.64 5.39
CA ASP A 14 -63.89 35.22 5.52
C ASP A 14 -62.55 35.00 6.25
N ARG A 15 -61.56 35.85 5.99
CA ARG A 15 -60.25 35.78 6.67
C ARG A 15 -60.37 36.15 8.15
N LYS A 16 -61.13 37.21 8.47
CA LYS A 16 -61.41 37.62 9.85
C LYS A 16 -62.14 36.52 10.62
N ALA A 17 -63.14 35.89 10.00
CA ALA A 17 -63.89 34.78 10.60
C ALA A 17 -62.99 33.57 10.88
N ARG A 18 -62.09 33.21 9.96
CA ARG A 18 -61.09 32.14 10.17
C ARG A 18 -60.15 32.46 11.33
N LEU A 19 -59.62 33.69 11.40
CA LEU A 19 -58.72 34.10 12.48
C LEU A 19 -59.43 34.14 13.84
N ALA A 20 -60.70 34.54 13.91
CA ALA A 20 -61.48 34.50 15.14
C ALA A 20 -61.68 33.07 15.66
N LYS A 21 -61.97 32.11 14.76
CA LYS A 21 -62.06 30.69 15.11
C LYS A 21 -60.74 30.15 15.68
N LEU A 22 -59.61 30.50 15.08
CA LEU A 22 -58.28 30.11 15.58
C LEU A 22 -57.93 30.74 16.93
N LYS A 23 -58.28 32.01 17.15
CA LYS A 23 -58.08 32.69 18.45
C LYS A 23 -58.88 32.02 19.58
N ASN A 24 -60.11 31.58 19.29
CA ASN A 24 -60.93 30.86 20.27
C ASN A 24 -60.38 29.46 20.57
N LEU A 25 -59.73 28.80 19.61
CA LEU A 25 -59.06 27.52 19.82
C LEU A 25 -57.80 27.66 20.68
N LYS A 26 -57.00 28.72 20.45
CA LYS A 26 -55.80 29.00 21.27
C LYS A 26 -56.15 29.34 22.72
N ARG A 27 -57.29 29.99 22.97
CA ARG A 27 -57.75 30.35 24.32
C ARG A 27 -58.36 29.18 25.10
N LYS A 28 -58.70 28.08 24.43
CA LYS A 28 -59.28 26.86 25.02
C LYS A 28 -58.25 25.76 25.32
N GLN A 29 -56.97 26.00 25.05
CA GLN A 29 -55.90 25.16 25.59
C GLN A 29 -55.68 25.58 27.05
N PRO A 30 -56.04 24.76 28.06
CA PRO A 30 -55.67 25.04 29.44
C PRO A 30 -54.14 25.00 29.52
N THR A 31 -53.56 26.10 29.96
CA THR A 31 -52.15 26.14 30.35
C THR A 31 -52.10 25.59 31.76
N ASP A 32 -52.11 24.26 31.88
CA ASP A 32 -51.99 23.62 33.18
C ASP A 32 -50.63 23.91 33.77
N GLU A 33 -50.73 24.34 35.02
CA GLU A 33 -49.74 24.83 35.94
C GLU A 33 -48.60 23.82 36.17
N ILE A 34 -47.40 24.37 36.28
CA ILE A 34 -46.21 23.73 36.81
C ILE A 34 -46.47 23.33 38.28
N VAL A 35 -46.55 22.03 38.57
CA VAL A 35 -46.18 21.47 39.88
C VAL A 35 -45.50 20.11 39.67
N ALA A 36 -44.22 20.05 40.03
CA ALA A 36 -43.48 18.80 40.16
C ALA A 36 -43.75 18.17 41.54
N PRO A 37 -44.02 16.86 41.64
CA PRO A 37 -43.81 16.13 42.87
C PRO A 37 -42.52 15.27 42.78
N GLU A 38 -41.72 15.35 43.84
CA GLU A 38 -40.56 14.51 44.06
C GLU A 38 -40.93 13.04 44.26
N SER A 39 -40.08 12.18 43.69
CA SER A 39 -39.60 10.89 44.24
C SER A 39 -40.61 9.81 44.63
N GLU A 40 -40.76 8.80 43.76
CA GLU A 40 -40.63 7.40 44.20
C GLU A 40 -39.87 6.58 43.14
N ARG A 41 -38.70 6.10 43.55
CA ARG A 41 -37.86 5.16 42.81
C ARG A 41 -38.34 3.75 43.10
N SER A 42 -38.95 3.07 42.12
CA SER A 42 -38.93 1.61 42.02
C SER A 42 -39.29 1.12 40.61
N ALA A 43 -38.68 -0.01 40.27
CA ALA A 43 -38.68 -0.76 39.02
C ALA A 43 -37.80 -0.18 37.89
N SER A 44 -36.71 -0.89 37.57
CA SER A 44 -36.11 -0.82 36.23
C SER A 44 -37.22 -0.97 35.19
N PRO A 45 -37.27 -0.09 34.17
CA PRO A 45 -38.27 -0.24 33.12
C PRO A 45 -38.02 -1.57 32.37
N PRO A 46 -39.07 -2.20 31.82
CA PRO A 46 -38.88 -3.33 30.91
C PRO A 46 -38.00 -2.89 29.74
N VAL A 47 -37.31 -3.84 29.11
CA VAL A 47 -36.51 -3.59 27.90
C VAL A 47 -37.47 -3.17 26.78
N GLU A 48 -37.76 -1.88 26.73
CA GLU A 48 -38.44 -1.24 25.61
C GLU A 48 -37.63 -1.54 24.34
N PRO A 49 -38.28 -1.91 23.22
CA PRO A 49 -37.56 -2.14 21.98
C PRO A 49 -36.79 -0.87 21.61
N ASP A 50 -35.55 -1.03 21.17
CA ASP A 50 -34.68 0.09 20.79
C ASP A 50 -35.20 0.78 19.51
N VAL A 51 -36.19 1.66 19.71
CA VAL A 51 -36.87 2.43 18.65
C VAL A 51 -35.94 3.41 17.94
N SER A 52 -34.73 3.64 18.49
CA SER A 52 -33.74 4.53 17.89
C SER A 52 -33.25 4.01 16.54
N ARG A 53 -33.03 2.69 16.43
CA ARG A 53 -32.66 2.02 15.17
C ARG A 53 -33.77 2.10 14.11
N LEU A 54 -35.03 2.07 14.54
CA LEU A 54 -36.19 2.11 13.63
C LEU A 54 -36.49 3.52 13.11
N HIS A 55 -36.37 4.55 13.95
CA HIS A 55 -36.84 5.90 13.60
C HIS A 55 -35.73 6.91 13.27
N VAL A 56 -34.47 6.63 13.60
CA VAL A 56 -33.34 7.57 13.42
C VAL A 56 -32.40 7.14 12.28
N SER A 57 -32.64 5.99 11.66
CA SER A 57 -31.82 5.39 10.58
C SER A 57 -31.71 6.22 9.28
N GLY A 58 -32.47 7.30 9.13
CA GLY A 58 -32.40 8.22 7.99
C GLY A 58 -31.71 9.57 8.27
N ARG A 59 -31.14 9.78 9.46
CA ARG A 59 -30.44 11.02 9.86
C ARG A 59 -28.94 10.75 10.04
N ASN A 60 -28.11 11.79 10.02
CA ASN A 60 -26.67 11.72 10.38
C ASN A 60 -26.48 11.47 11.89
N TYR A 61 -27.09 10.42 12.44
CA TYR A 61 -26.99 10.05 13.83
C TYR A 61 -26.65 8.59 13.94
N ASP A 62 -25.62 8.30 14.73
CA ASP A 62 -25.25 6.95 15.08
C ASP A 62 -25.83 6.57 16.45
N HIS A 63 -26.51 5.43 16.47
CA HIS A 63 -27.24 4.90 17.61
C HIS A 63 -26.31 4.32 18.68
N GLU A 64 -25.13 3.83 18.29
CA GLU A 64 -24.16 3.25 19.22
C GLU A 64 -23.42 4.34 20.01
N THR A 65 -22.92 5.35 19.29
CA THR A 65 -22.22 6.50 19.89
C THR A 65 -23.16 7.59 20.40
N ARG A 66 -24.47 7.48 20.11
CA ARG A 66 -25.49 8.50 20.40
C ARG A 66 -25.10 9.91 19.95
N GLY A 67 -24.41 10.00 18.82
CA GLY A 67 -23.81 11.23 18.32
C GLY A 67 -24.00 11.41 16.81
N PRO A 68 -23.55 12.56 16.26
CA PRO A 68 -23.55 12.77 14.83
C PRO A 68 -22.63 11.77 14.11
N LYS A 69 -23.11 11.15 13.03
CA LYS A 69 -22.29 10.26 12.19
C LYS A 69 -21.22 11.09 11.48
N LEU A 70 -19.95 10.92 11.87
CA LEU A 70 -18.83 11.61 11.27
C LEU A 70 -18.47 10.97 9.92
N GLY A 71 -18.28 11.80 8.89
CA GLY A 71 -17.93 11.34 7.55
C GLY A 71 -16.53 10.72 7.43
N PHE A 72 -15.70 10.80 8.47
CA PHE A 72 -14.41 10.13 8.55
C PHE A 72 -14.53 8.66 8.94
N GLU A 73 -15.42 8.34 9.89
CA GLU A 73 -15.64 6.96 10.34
C GLU A 73 -16.55 6.18 9.40
N ALA A 74 -17.47 6.88 8.74
CA ALA A 74 -18.34 6.31 7.73
C ALA A 74 -18.28 7.13 6.44
N PRO A 75 -17.14 7.09 5.74
CA PRO A 75 -17.02 7.70 4.44
C PRO A 75 -18.04 7.06 3.49
N PRO A 76 -18.63 7.84 2.58
CA PRO A 76 -19.60 7.31 1.61
C PRO A 76 -18.98 6.29 0.63
N THR A 77 -17.65 6.11 0.68
CA THR A 77 -16.91 5.09 -0.07
C THR A 77 -16.91 3.71 0.61
N LEU A 78 -17.18 3.64 1.92
CA LEU A 78 -17.25 2.38 2.68
C LEU A 78 -18.57 1.67 2.35
N GLY A 79 -18.53 0.79 1.33
CA GLY A 79 -19.67 -0.02 0.90
C GLY A 79 -20.10 0.19 -0.56
N LEU A 80 -19.36 1.00 -1.33
CA LEU A 80 -19.54 1.02 -2.79
C LEU A 80 -18.92 -0.25 -3.37
N GLU A 81 -19.74 -1.08 -4.03
CA GLU A 81 -19.27 -2.26 -4.78
C GLU A 81 -18.46 -1.86 -6.02
N ASN A 82 -18.73 -0.67 -6.56
CA ASN A 82 -18.06 -0.11 -7.73
C ASN A 82 -17.01 0.91 -7.30
N GLN A 83 -15.86 0.90 -7.96
CA GLN A 83 -14.82 1.92 -7.79
C GLN A 83 -15.39 3.33 -8.02
N THR A 84 -14.84 4.30 -7.29
CA THR A 84 -15.20 5.70 -7.51
C THR A 84 -14.65 6.19 -8.85
N LEU A 85 -15.33 7.17 -9.46
CA LEU A 85 -14.87 7.78 -10.71
C LEU A 85 -13.47 8.40 -10.56
N GLU A 86 -13.15 8.91 -9.36
CA GLU A 86 -11.85 9.50 -9.05
C GLU A 86 -10.73 8.43 -9.06
N GLU A 87 -10.97 7.26 -8.48
CA GLU A 87 -10.02 6.14 -8.53
C GLU A 87 -9.82 5.63 -9.96
N GLN A 88 -10.90 5.50 -10.72
CA GLN A 88 -10.83 5.12 -12.13
C GLN A 88 -10.05 6.13 -12.96
N ALA A 89 -10.28 7.42 -12.73
CA ALA A 89 -9.54 8.50 -13.40
C ALA A 89 -8.05 8.46 -13.04
N ALA A 90 -7.71 8.22 -11.77
CA ALA A 90 -6.32 8.10 -11.32
C ALA A 90 -5.61 6.88 -11.95
N GLU A 91 -6.31 5.74 -12.07
CA GLU A 91 -5.76 4.56 -12.73
C GLU A 91 -5.51 4.82 -14.23
N LEU A 92 -6.46 5.46 -14.91
CA LEU A 92 -6.30 5.83 -16.32
C LEU A 92 -5.14 6.81 -16.52
N GLU A 93 -4.98 7.80 -15.64
CA GLU A 93 -3.84 8.72 -15.69
C GLU A 93 -2.51 7.97 -15.55
N ALA A 94 -2.42 7.05 -14.59
CA ALA A 94 -1.22 6.24 -14.39
C ALA A 94 -0.89 5.38 -15.62
N GLN A 95 -1.90 4.73 -16.22
CA GLN A 95 -1.74 3.94 -17.43
C GLN A 95 -1.31 4.79 -18.63
N VAL A 96 -1.92 5.96 -18.82
CA VAL A 96 -1.55 6.90 -19.90
C VAL A 96 -0.12 7.39 -19.71
N LYS A 97 0.28 7.70 -18.48
CA LYS A 97 1.64 8.15 -18.17
C LYS A 97 2.68 7.06 -18.42
N GLN A 98 2.38 5.81 -18.09
CA GLN A 98 3.26 4.67 -18.38
C GLN A 98 3.41 4.47 -19.90
N LYS A 99 2.30 4.44 -20.64
CA LYS A 99 2.32 4.32 -22.11
C LYS A 99 3.07 5.46 -22.78
N ALA A 100 2.84 6.70 -22.34
CA ALA A 100 3.57 7.86 -22.85
C ALA A 100 5.08 7.77 -22.56
N ALA A 101 5.47 7.19 -21.42
CA ALA A 101 6.88 6.97 -21.11
C ALA A 101 7.50 5.88 -22.00
N GLU A 102 6.78 4.80 -22.29
CA GLU A 102 7.21 3.74 -23.23
C GLU A 102 7.32 4.27 -24.66
N GLU A 103 6.28 4.94 -25.16
CA GLU A 103 6.27 5.58 -26.48
C GLU A 103 7.40 6.61 -26.60
N ALA A 104 7.70 7.39 -25.56
CA ALA A 104 8.83 8.32 -25.57
C ALA A 104 10.21 7.62 -25.61
N GLN A 105 10.32 6.35 -25.22
CA GLN A 105 11.55 5.57 -25.42
C GLN A 105 11.66 5.08 -26.86
N ASP A 106 10.54 4.70 -27.46
CA ASP A 106 10.47 4.18 -28.83
C ASP A 106 10.53 5.31 -29.88
N ASP A 107 9.94 6.47 -29.58
CA ASP A 107 9.97 7.73 -30.35
C ASP A 107 11.33 8.44 -30.27
N LYS A 108 12.31 7.88 -29.55
CA LYS A 108 13.71 8.22 -29.75
C LYS A 108 14.07 7.85 -31.18
N GLY A 109 13.86 8.81 -32.08
CA GLY A 109 13.91 8.65 -33.53
C GLY A 109 15.06 7.74 -33.96
N ILE A 110 14.76 6.88 -34.94
CA ILE A 110 15.65 5.83 -35.44
C ILE A 110 17.06 6.39 -35.57
N ASP A 111 17.95 5.93 -34.70
CA ASP A 111 19.32 6.41 -34.65
C ASP A 111 20.04 5.99 -35.93
N LEU A 112 20.29 6.97 -36.80
CA LEU A 112 20.90 6.78 -38.11
C LEU A 112 22.28 6.10 -38.02
N PHE A 113 22.97 6.20 -36.88
CA PHE A 113 24.25 5.52 -36.66
C PHE A 113 24.09 4.01 -36.41
N LYS A 114 22.94 3.57 -35.87
CA LYS A 114 22.62 2.15 -35.69
C LYS A 114 22.21 1.50 -37.01
N LEU A 115 21.62 2.28 -37.92
CA LEU A 115 21.15 1.84 -39.25
C LEU A 115 22.25 1.87 -40.32
N GLN A 116 23.46 2.32 -39.98
CA GLN A 116 24.61 2.25 -40.89
C GLN A 116 24.86 0.82 -41.38
N PRO A 117 25.31 0.64 -42.64
CA PRO A 117 25.65 -0.68 -43.16
C PRO A 117 26.71 -1.33 -42.25
N LYS A 118 26.34 -2.46 -41.65
CA LYS A 118 27.24 -3.22 -40.79
C LYS A 118 28.29 -3.97 -41.62
N LYS A 119 29.31 -4.50 -40.95
CA LYS A 119 30.33 -5.36 -41.58
C LYS A 119 29.63 -6.58 -42.23
N PRO A 120 30.11 -7.10 -43.38
CA PRO A 120 29.51 -8.27 -44.02
C PRO A 120 29.39 -9.51 -43.11
N ASN A 121 30.33 -9.70 -42.19
CA ASN A 121 30.35 -10.82 -41.23
C ASN A 121 29.56 -10.54 -39.93
N TRP A 122 28.85 -9.40 -39.84
CA TRP A 122 28.12 -9.02 -38.61
C TRP A 122 27.04 -10.05 -38.26
N ASP A 123 26.29 -10.51 -39.26
CA ASP A 123 25.17 -11.42 -39.03
C ASP A 123 25.67 -12.82 -38.67
N LEU A 124 26.67 -13.30 -39.39
CA LEU A 124 27.39 -14.54 -39.09
C LEU A 124 27.95 -14.53 -37.65
N LYS A 125 28.53 -13.41 -37.20
CA LYS A 125 28.95 -13.26 -35.80
C LYS A 125 27.78 -13.37 -34.84
N ARG A 126 26.67 -12.68 -35.10
CA ARG A 126 25.47 -12.74 -34.26
C ARG A 126 24.89 -14.15 -34.16
N GLU A 127 24.84 -14.88 -35.27
CA GLU A 127 24.36 -16.27 -35.29
C GLU A 127 25.32 -17.24 -34.60
N LEU A 128 26.63 -17.02 -34.76
CA LEU A 128 27.66 -17.79 -34.07
C LEU A 128 27.57 -17.55 -32.55
N ASP A 129 27.46 -16.29 -32.13
CA ASP A 129 27.38 -15.90 -30.72
C ASP A 129 26.18 -16.61 -30.04
N LYS A 130 24.99 -16.61 -30.67
CA LYS A 130 23.81 -17.35 -30.16
C LYS A 130 24.05 -18.86 -30.01
N LYS A 131 24.76 -19.48 -30.95
CA LYS A 131 25.10 -20.91 -30.87
C LYS A 131 26.15 -21.17 -29.79
N MET A 132 27.07 -20.24 -29.60
CA MET A 132 28.14 -20.32 -28.62
C MET A 132 27.66 -20.01 -27.20
N GLU A 133 26.57 -19.29 -26.97
CA GLU A 133 26.06 -18.96 -25.62
C GLU A 133 25.98 -20.19 -24.69
N ILE A 134 25.35 -21.27 -25.16
CA ILE A 134 25.20 -22.49 -24.35
C ILE A 134 26.54 -23.22 -24.18
N LEU A 135 27.43 -23.13 -25.17
CA LEU A 135 28.76 -23.73 -25.07
C LEU A 135 29.65 -22.95 -24.11
N ASN A 136 29.62 -21.61 -24.18
CA ASN A 136 30.35 -20.67 -23.34
C ASN A 136 30.07 -20.94 -21.86
N VAL A 137 28.79 -21.08 -21.47
CA VAL A 137 28.42 -21.44 -20.09
C VAL A 137 29.04 -22.77 -19.65
N ARG A 138 29.09 -23.78 -20.54
CA ARG A 138 29.71 -25.07 -20.21
C ARG A 138 31.23 -24.96 -20.12
N THR A 139 31.87 -24.21 -21.00
CA THR A 139 33.32 -23.93 -20.94
C THR A 139 33.68 -23.16 -19.67
N ASP A 140 32.90 -22.14 -19.29
CA ASP A 140 33.14 -21.37 -18.07
C ASP A 140 33.02 -22.26 -16.83
N ASN A 141 32.00 -23.12 -16.78
CA ASN A 141 31.87 -24.13 -15.73
C ASN A 141 33.02 -25.14 -15.72
N ALA A 142 33.51 -25.57 -16.88
CA ALA A 142 34.66 -26.47 -16.98
C ALA A 142 35.95 -25.77 -16.52
N ILE A 143 36.15 -24.51 -16.89
CA ILE A 143 37.27 -23.67 -16.44
C ILE A 143 37.21 -23.53 -14.91
N ALA A 144 36.04 -23.22 -14.34
CA ALA A 144 35.86 -23.11 -12.89
C ALA A 144 36.21 -24.43 -12.16
N ARG A 145 35.81 -25.59 -12.71
CA ARG A 145 36.19 -26.91 -12.19
C ARG A 145 37.69 -27.13 -12.24
N LEU A 146 38.34 -26.86 -13.38
CA LEU A 146 39.79 -27.01 -13.53
C LEU A 146 40.56 -26.10 -12.56
N VAL A 147 40.09 -24.87 -12.36
CA VAL A 147 40.68 -23.93 -11.39
C VAL A 147 40.53 -24.48 -9.97
N ARG A 148 39.35 -24.98 -9.61
CA ARG A 148 39.11 -25.62 -8.31
C ARG A 148 40.04 -26.82 -8.09
N ASP A 149 40.17 -27.70 -9.07
CA ASP A 149 41.02 -28.89 -8.98
C ASP A 149 42.50 -28.52 -8.86
N ARG A 150 42.95 -27.47 -9.57
CA ARG A 150 44.32 -26.95 -9.44
C ARG A 150 44.58 -26.35 -8.05
N ILE A 151 43.65 -25.56 -7.52
CA ILE A 151 43.78 -24.94 -6.20
C ILE A 151 43.78 -26.02 -5.11
N THR A 152 42.82 -26.95 -5.14
CA THR A 152 42.75 -28.06 -4.17
C THR A 152 43.95 -29.00 -4.29
N GLY A 153 44.44 -29.27 -5.51
CA GLY A 153 45.67 -30.01 -5.75
C GLY A 153 46.90 -29.34 -5.16
N ALA A 154 47.04 -28.02 -5.34
CA ALA A 154 48.10 -27.22 -4.74
C ALA A 154 48.01 -27.22 -3.20
N GLN A 155 46.81 -27.07 -2.64
CA GLN A 155 46.57 -27.15 -1.19
C GLN A 155 46.93 -28.54 -0.63
N ASN A 156 46.49 -29.61 -1.28
CA ASN A 156 46.80 -30.99 -0.86
C ASN A 156 48.30 -31.31 -0.98
N ALA A 157 48.99 -30.74 -1.98
CA ALA A 157 50.43 -30.85 -2.12
C ALA A 157 51.18 -30.08 -1.01
N ALA A 158 50.66 -28.93 -0.60
CA ALA A 158 51.20 -28.14 0.52
C ALA A 158 50.88 -28.77 1.90
N ALA A 159 49.72 -29.44 2.04
CA ALA A 159 49.27 -30.05 3.29
C ALA A 159 49.86 -31.46 3.54
N LYS A 160 50.42 -32.13 2.53
CA LYS A 160 51.23 -33.33 2.77
C LYS A 160 52.52 -32.91 3.48
N PRO A 161 52.79 -33.38 4.71
CA PRO A 161 54.04 -33.07 5.38
C PRO A 161 55.17 -33.65 4.53
N LYS A 162 56.06 -32.79 4.02
CA LYS A 162 57.33 -33.22 3.43
C LYS A 162 58.10 -34.02 4.48
N ALA A 163 58.04 -35.34 4.41
CA ALA A 163 59.08 -36.19 4.94
C ALA A 163 60.35 -35.91 4.11
N VAL A 164 61.24 -35.11 4.69
CA VAL A 164 62.69 -35.01 4.48
C VAL A 164 63.18 -35.05 3.03
N GLU A 165 63.58 -33.89 2.48
CA GLU A 165 64.95 -33.68 1.96
C GLU A 165 65.16 -32.18 1.63
N GLY A 166 66.31 -31.65 2.03
CA GLY A 166 66.64 -30.22 2.00
C GLY A 166 66.93 -29.66 0.61
N GLY A 167 66.70 -28.36 0.45
CA GLY A 167 67.05 -27.64 -0.77
C GLY A 167 66.57 -26.19 -0.73
N GLN A 168 67.50 -25.30 -0.40
CA GLN A 168 67.44 -23.84 -0.45
C GLN A 168 66.81 -23.33 -1.76
N GLY A 169 65.92 -22.35 -1.68
CA GLY A 169 65.37 -21.65 -2.86
C GLY A 169 64.54 -20.44 -2.45
N ASP A 170 65.21 -19.30 -2.31
CA ASP A 170 64.63 -17.97 -2.19
C ASP A 170 63.71 -17.66 -3.37
N GLY A 171 62.52 -17.17 -3.07
CA GLY A 171 61.50 -16.79 -4.04
C GLY A 171 60.35 -16.10 -3.31
N GLU A 172 60.52 -14.80 -3.13
CA GLU A 172 59.58 -13.82 -2.56
C GLU A 172 58.11 -14.17 -2.87
N ALA A 173 57.44 -14.77 -1.89
CA ALA A 173 56.05 -15.20 -1.98
C ALA A 173 55.12 -14.01 -1.76
N VAL A 174 54.97 -13.17 -2.79
CA VAL A 174 53.85 -12.22 -2.88
C VAL A 174 52.62 -13.00 -3.32
N GLY A 175 52.06 -13.78 -2.40
CA GLY A 175 50.86 -14.58 -2.61
C GLY A 175 49.97 -14.42 -1.40
N MET A 176 49.17 -13.35 -1.38
CA MET A 176 48.08 -13.20 -0.42
C MET A 176 47.22 -14.46 -0.51
N ASP A 177 47.21 -15.28 0.55
CA ASP A 177 46.52 -16.55 0.59
C ASP A 177 45.02 -16.35 0.30
N GLY A 178 44.60 -16.64 -0.93
CA GLY A 178 43.19 -16.53 -1.33
C GLY A 178 42.26 -17.42 -0.49
N VAL A 179 42.83 -18.44 0.17
CA VAL A 179 42.12 -19.30 1.13
C VAL A 179 41.82 -18.54 2.42
N ALA A 180 42.79 -17.77 2.94
CA ALA A 180 42.58 -16.93 4.12
C ALA A 180 41.57 -15.81 3.85
N LEU A 181 41.51 -15.29 2.62
CA LEU A 181 40.48 -14.31 2.23
C LEU A 181 39.07 -14.93 2.20
N VAL A 182 38.93 -16.14 1.64
CA VAL A 182 37.63 -16.84 1.55
C VAL A 182 37.17 -17.34 2.92
N GLU A 183 38.10 -17.80 3.76
CA GLU A 183 37.80 -18.18 5.14
C GLU A 183 37.44 -16.95 5.98
N GLY A 184 38.19 -15.84 5.83
CA GLY A 184 37.87 -14.57 6.45
C GLY A 184 36.51 -14.02 6.03
N LEU A 185 36.10 -14.21 4.76
CA LEU A 185 34.78 -13.82 4.30
C LEU A 185 33.67 -14.67 4.92
N ARG A 186 33.86 -15.99 5.05
CA ARG A 186 32.89 -16.88 5.73
C ARG A 186 32.76 -16.62 7.21
N VAL A 187 33.86 -16.24 7.87
CA VAL A 187 33.83 -15.85 9.29
C VAL A 187 33.05 -14.56 9.45
N ARG A 188 33.33 -13.56 8.60
CA ARG A 188 32.60 -12.28 8.59
C ARG A 188 31.10 -12.45 8.33
N GLU A 189 30.73 -13.26 7.34
CA GLU A 189 29.32 -13.53 7.01
C GLU A 189 28.57 -14.18 8.19
N LYS A 190 29.23 -15.06 8.95
CA LYS A 190 28.66 -15.65 10.18
C LYS A 190 28.56 -14.65 11.33
N GLU A 191 29.56 -13.79 11.50
CA GLU A 191 29.54 -12.75 12.53
C GLU A 191 28.40 -11.76 12.27
N ASP A 192 28.23 -11.31 11.03
CA ASP A 192 27.14 -10.40 10.61
C ASP A 192 25.76 -11.04 10.86
N GLU A 193 25.57 -12.33 10.54
CA GLU A 193 24.32 -13.05 10.82
C GLU A 193 24.00 -13.20 12.32
N GLU A 194 25.04 -13.40 13.15
CA GLU A 194 24.88 -13.49 14.61
C GLU A 194 24.58 -12.10 15.23
N GLU A 195 25.17 -11.04 14.70
CA GLU A 195 24.88 -9.65 15.09
C GLU A 195 23.44 -9.26 14.75
N GLU A 196 22.96 -9.53 13.53
CA GLU A 196 21.56 -9.27 13.16
C GLU A 196 20.57 -10.03 14.04
N ARG A 197 20.92 -11.25 14.45
CA ARG A 197 20.09 -12.04 15.36
C ARG A 197 20.07 -11.41 16.74
N ARG A 198 21.21 -10.94 17.24
CA ARG A 198 21.29 -10.23 18.53
C ARG A 198 20.49 -8.92 18.47
N GLU A 199 20.62 -8.13 17.41
CA GLU A 199 19.85 -6.89 17.23
C GLU A 199 18.34 -7.17 17.24
N ARG A 200 17.87 -8.22 16.54
CA ARG A 200 16.45 -8.62 16.60
C ARG A 200 16.00 -9.06 17.99
N GLU A 201 16.86 -9.73 18.76
CA GLU A 201 16.56 -10.13 20.14
C GLU A 201 16.57 -8.91 21.10
N GLU A 202 17.43 -7.91 20.86
CA GLU A 202 17.48 -6.64 21.61
C GLU A 202 16.29 -5.72 21.29
N ASP A 203 15.93 -5.54 20.03
CA ASP A 203 14.75 -4.78 19.60
C ASP A 203 13.46 -5.37 20.19
N ALA A 204 13.32 -6.70 20.17
CA ALA A 204 12.17 -7.38 20.77
C ALA A 204 12.12 -7.24 22.30
N ALA A 205 13.26 -7.06 22.97
CA ALA A 205 13.34 -6.81 24.41
C ALA A 205 13.10 -5.33 24.78
N LEU A 206 13.33 -4.41 23.85
CA LEU A 206 13.04 -2.98 24.02
C LEU A 206 11.56 -2.63 23.75
N ASP A 207 10.91 -3.39 22.87
CA ASP A 207 9.47 -3.26 22.54
C ASP A 207 8.52 -4.00 23.52
N ALA A 208 9.05 -4.72 24.52
CA ALA A 208 8.29 -5.46 25.54
C ALA A 208 8.29 -4.77 26.92
#